data_AF-W7Q2W8-F1
#
_entry.id   AF-W7Q2W8-F1
#
_cell.length_a   1.000
_cell.length_b   1.000
_cell.length_c   1.000
_cell.angle_alpha   90.00
_cell.angle_beta   90.00
_cell.angle_gamma   90.00
#
_symmetry.space_group_name_H-M   'P 1'
#
loop_
_entity.id
_entity.type
_entity.pdbx_description
1 polymer ?
#
loop_
_entity_poly.entity_id
_entity_poly.type
_entity_poly.pdbx_seq_one_letter_code
_entity_poly.pdbx_strand_id
1 'polypeptide(L)'
;ADNRAAVRQVLSGAIASDGVIDLFQAAGLGGQDVGILSEEFLGQLAGMPQKNLALETLRKLLNDQIKSRERVNIVQSQGFRESLEAVLTRYTNRAITTAQVIEELIGLARTIRDAVHRGEETGLSEDELAFYDALASNESAREVIADDTLRRIAHELADRIKAKATLDWTQRDTVRADMRRTVRRLLAKYGYPPDAQEAATQLVIRQAELMAEGVVS
;
A
#
# COMPACT_ATOMS: atom_id res chain seq x y z
N ALA A 1 -3.25 19.16 -22.73
CA ALA A 1 -2.94 20.03 -21.59
C ALA A 1 -4.25 20.67 -21.14
N ASP A 2 -4.92 20.13 -20.11
CA ASP A 2 -5.98 20.87 -19.40
C ASP A 2 -6.51 20.23 -18.09
N ASN A 3 -6.01 19.07 -17.65
CA ASN A 3 -6.41 18.51 -16.34
C ASN A 3 -5.59 19.04 -15.14
N ARG A 4 -4.47 19.74 -15.36
CA ARG A 4 -3.63 20.30 -14.28
C ARG A 4 -4.16 21.63 -13.74
N ALA A 5 -4.85 22.42 -14.57
CA ALA A 5 -5.44 23.68 -14.14
C ALA A 5 -6.71 23.46 -13.30
N ALA A 6 -7.53 22.46 -13.67
CA ALA A 6 -8.77 22.13 -12.97
C ALA A 6 -8.53 21.61 -11.54
N VAL A 7 -7.47 20.81 -11.31
CA VAL A 7 -7.11 20.32 -9.97
C VAL A 7 -6.62 21.46 -9.06
N ARG A 8 -5.91 22.46 -9.61
CA ARG A 8 -5.53 23.66 -8.86
C ARG A 8 -6.74 24.51 -8.47
N GLN A 9 -7.75 24.61 -9.33
CA GLN A 9 -8.88 25.51 -9.12
C GLN A 9 -9.91 24.97 -8.12
N VAL A 10 -10.07 23.65 -8.01
CA VAL A 10 -10.95 23.03 -7.00
C VAL A 10 -10.33 23.08 -5.58
N LEU A 11 -9.00 23.19 -5.47
CA LEU A 11 -8.30 23.34 -4.19
C LEU A 11 -8.15 24.80 -3.72
N SER A 12 -8.50 25.78 -4.56
CA SER A 12 -8.48 27.21 -4.20
C SER A 12 -9.76 27.70 -3.49
N GLY A 13 -10.75 26.83 -3.29
CA GLY A 13 -12.06 27.19 -2.71
C GLY A 13 -12.16 27.08 -1.18
N ALA A 14 -11.16 26.53 -0.51
CA ALA A 14 -11.12 26.46 0.95
C ALA A 14 -10.03 27.42 1.44
N ILE A 15 -10.47 28.50 2.09
CA ILE A 15 -9.68 29.53 2.77
C ILE A 15 -8.48 28.88 3.48
N ALA A 16 -7.32 28.90 2.81
CA ALA A 16 -6.09 28.31 3.30
C ALA A 16 -5.28 29.42 3.96
N SER A 17 -5.07 29.28 5.26
CA SER A 17 -4.11 30.10 6.00
C SER A 17 -2.71 29.94 5.39
N ASP A 18 -2.07 31.06 5.05
CA ASP A 18 -0.76 31.18 4.36
C ASP A 18 0.35 30.23 4.85
N GLY A 19 0.32 29.78 6.11
CA GLY A 19 1.38 28.93 6.68
C GLY A 19 1.41 27.46 6.21
N VAL A 20 0.34 26.93 5.62
CA VAL A 20 0.29 25.51 5.19
C VAL A 20 0.99 25.30 3.84
N ILE A 21 0.84 26.27 2.94
CA ILE A 21 1.39 26.19 1.57
C ILE A 21 2.92 26.24 1.61
N ASP A 22 3.48 27.00 2.56
CA ASP A 22 4.93 27.16 2.73
C ASP A 22 5.59 25.87 3.26
N LEU A 23 4.93 25.13 4.16
CA LEU A 23 5.42 23.84 4.68
C LEU A 23 5.53 22.79 3.56
N PHE A 24 4.54 22.77 2.68
CA PHE A 24 4.46 21.86 1.54
C PHE A 24 5.47 22.19 0.43
N GLN A 25 5.81 23.47 0.23
CA GLN A 25 6.92 23.87 -0.65
C GLN A 25 8.29 23.61 -0.02
N ALA A 26 8.47 23.92 1.26
CA ALA A 26 9.73 23.73 1.99
C ALA A 26 10.11 22.25 2.11
N ALA A 27 9.13 21.35 2.22
CA ALA A 27 9.33 19.89 2.28
C ALA A 27 9.65 19.22 0.92
N GLY A 28 9.78 19.99 -0.16
CA GLY A 28 10.22 19.45 -1.45
C GLY A 28 9.15 18.62 -2.17
N LEU A 29 7.89 19.06 -2.18
CA LEU A 29 6.87 18.51 -3.07
C LEU A 29 7.19 18.85 -4.53
N GLY A 30 8.10 18.07 -5.10
CA GLY A 30 8.57 18.24 -6.47
C GLY A 30 9.03 16.97 -7.17
N GLY A 31 9.16 15.80 -6.49
CA GLY A 31 9.58 14.65 -7.29
C GLY A 31 9.70 13.24 -6.75
N GLN A 32 9.62 12.92 -5.45
CA GLN A 32 9.78 11.51 -5.03
C GLN A 32 8.92 11.16 -3.80
N ASP A 33 8.18 10.03 -3.88
CA ASP A 33 7.21 9.52 -2.89
C ASP A 33 7.79 9.31 -1.46
N VAL A 34 9.12 9.36 -1.30
CA VAL A 34 9.82 9.14 -0.02
C VAL A 34 9.93 10.42 0.82
N GLY A 35 9.85 11.62 0.22
CA GLY A 35 10.02 12.90 0.94
C GLY A 35 8.86 13.25 1.89
N ILE A 36 7.66 12.77 1.58
CA ILE A 36 6.40 13.14 2.25
C ILE A 36 6.26 12.53 3.65
N LEU A 37 7.03 11.48 3.97
CA LEU A 37 7.07 10.84 5.30
C LEU A 37 8.46 10.93 5.95
N SER A 38 9.25 11.95 5.59
CA SER A 38 10.54 12.21 6.22
C SER A 38 10.38 12.55 7.71
N GLU A 39 11.36 12.17 8.53
CA GLU A 39 11.34 12.50 9.97
C GLU A 39 11.28 14.01 10.22
N GLU A 40 11.94 14.79 9.36
CA GLU A 40 11.90 16.26 9.43
C GLU A 40 10.49 16.80 9.24
N PHE A 41 9.79 16.38 8.19
CA PHE A 41 8.44 16.82 7.91
C PHE A 41 7.43 16.36 8.98
N LEU A 42 7.53 15.10 9.42
CA LEU A 42 6.69 14.57 10.50
C LEU A 42 6.93 15.32 11.82
N GLY A 43 8.18 15.68 12.12
CA GLY A 43 8.55 16.49 13.27
C GLY A 43 7.97 17.90 13.22
N GLN A 44 8.00 18.55 12.04
CA GLN A 44 7.38 19.86 11.84
C GLN A 44 5.86 19.80 12.02
N LEU A 45 5.19 18.79 11.45
CA LEU A 45 3.74 18.55 11.65
C LEU A 45 3.40 18.33 13.12
N ALA A 46 4.18 17.53 13.84
CA ALA A 46 4.01 17.31 15.28
C ALA A 46 4.12 18.61 16.08
N GLY A 47 5.02 19.51 15.66
CA GLY A 47 5.28 20.80 16.29
C GLY A 47 4.25 21.89 15.99
N MET A 48 3.39 21.72 14.98
CA MET A 48 2.46 22.78 14.56
C MET A 48 1.55 23.26 15.71
N PRO A 49 1.36 24.58 15.87
CA PRO A 49 0.39 25.12 16.83
C PRO A 49 -1.05 24.67 16.51
N GLN A 50 -1.40 24.62 15.22
CA GLN A 50 -2.71 24.22 14.74
C GLN A 50 -2.84 22.68 14.67
N LYS A 51 -3.03 22.02 15.82
CA LYS A 51 -3.09 20.55 15.91
C LYS A 51 -4.16 19.90 15.03
N ASN A 52 -5.34 20.52 14.91
CA ASN A 52 -6.40 19.98 14.04
C ASN A 52 -6.01 19.97 12.56
N LEU A 53 -5.25 20.97 12.12
CA LEU A 53 -4.74 21.07 10.77
C LEU A 53 -3.63 20.04 10.51
N ALA A 54 -2.73 19.85 11.48
CA ALA A 54 -1.72 18.79 11.43
C ALA A 54 -2.37 17.40 11.33
N LEU A 55 -3.40 17.14 12.13
CA LEU A 55 -4.16 15.89 12.09
C LEU A 55 -4.82 15.65 10.73
N GLU A 56 -5.54 16.64 10.19
CA GLU A 56 -6.19 16.53 8.88
C GLU A 56 -5.17 16.29 7.76
N THR A 57 -4.02 16.98 7.85
CA THR A 57 -2.91 16.82 6.92
C THR A 57 -2.34 15.40 6.97
N LEU A 58 -1.99 14.90 8.16
CA LEU A 58 -1.50 13.54 8.34
C LEU A 58 -2.50 12.50 7.83
N ARG A 59 -3.79 12.66 8.14
CA ARG A 59 -4.84 11.76 7.65
C ARG A 59 -4.87 11.72 6.13
N LYS A 60 -4.83 12.87 5.46
CA LYS A 60 -4.85 12.94 4.00
C LYS A 60 -3.60 12.29 3.39
N LEU A 61 -2.42 12.65 3.89
CA LEU A 61 -1.15 12.11 3.40
C LEU A 61 -1.05 10.59 3.57
N LEU A 62 -1.46 10.07 4.72
CA LEU A 62 -1.47 8.63 4.97
C LEU A 62 -2.44 7.90 4.04
N ASN A 63 -3.64 8.43 3.82
CA ASN A 63 -4.59 7.84 2.87
C ASN A 63 -4.03 7.80 1.45
N ASP A 64 -3.43 8.90 0.99
CA ASP A 64 -2.84 8.98 -0.34
C ASP A 64 -1.66 8.00 -0.48
N GLN A 65 -0.80 7.90 0.54
CA GLN A 65 0.32 6.95 0.54
C GLN A 65 -0.14 5.48 0.56
N ILE A 66 -1.13 5.15 1.40
CA ILE A 66 -1.69 3.79 1.47
C ILE A 66 -2.30 3.40 0.12
N LYS A 67 -3.00 4.34 -0.53
CA LYS A 67 -3.60 4.13 -1.86
C LYS A 67 -2.54 3.95 -2.95
N SER A 68 -1.49 4.75 -2.94
CA SER A 68 -0.35 4.57 -3.85
C SER A 68 0.27 3.18 -3.67
N ARG A 69 0.49 2.79 -2.42
CA ARG A 69 1.10 1.51 -2.05
C ARG A 69 0.20 0.30 -2.29
N GLU A 70 -1.11 0.46 -2.41
CA GLU A 70 -2.01 -0.66 -2.74
C GLU A 70 -1.66 -1.29 -4.10
N ARG A 71 -1.08 -0.50 -5.01
CA ARG A 71 -0.58 -0.99 -6.30
C ARG A 71 0.64 -1.90 -6.15
N VAL A 72 1.42 -1.65 -5.11
CA VAL A 72 2.64 -2.40 -4.77
C VAL A 72 2.28 -3.66 -4.01
N ASN A 73 1.51 -3.53 -2.92
CA ASN A 73 1.18 -4.64 -2.02
C ASN A 73 -0.16 -4.39 -1.33
N ILE A 74 -1.20 -5.07 -1.80
CA ILE A 74 -2.58 -4.97 -1.32
C ILE A 74 -2.67 -5.37 0.16
N VAL A 75 -1.97 -6.42 0.57
CA VAL A 75 -2.08 -6.98 1.93
C VAL A 75 -1.51 -6.01 2.96
N GLN A 76 -0.33 -5.46 2.70
CA GLN A 76 0.25 -4.44 3.57
C GLN A 76 -0.63 -3.18 3.61
N SER A 77 -1.08 -2.70 2.45
CA SER A 77 -1.94 -1.52 2.39
C SER A 77 -3.26 -1.71 3.14
N GLN A 78 -3.82 -2.92 3.14
CA GLN A 78 -4.99 -3.23 3.95
C GLN A 78 -4.69 -3.09 5.44
N GLY A 79 -3.58 -3.67 5.93
CA GLY A 79 -3.18 -3.54 7.33
C GLY A 79 -2.91 -2.09 7.76
N PHE A 80 -2.35 -1.26 6.87
CA PHE A 80 -2.17 0.17 7.14
C PHE A 80 -3.51 0.92 7.20
N ARG A 81 -4.46 0.57 6.33
CA ARG A 81 -5.80 1.15 6.34
C ARG A 81 -6.56 0.82 7.62
N GLU A 82 -6.51 -0.43 8.05
CA GLU A 82 -7.11 -0.90 9.31
C GLU A 82 -6.49 -0.18 10.51
N SER A 83 -5.16 -0.02 10.52
CA SER A 83 -4.45 0.73 11.57
C SER A 83 -4.87 2.20 11.61
N LEU A 84 -4.94 2.86 10.46
CA LEU A 84 -5.40 4.25 10.35
C LEU A 84 -6.83 4.41 10.89
N GLU A 85 -7.74 3.52 10.47
CA GLU A 85 -9.13 3.54 10.90
C GLU A 85 -9.28 3.30 12.42
N ALA A 86 -8.50 2.38 12.97
CA ALA A 86 -8.49 2.11 14.41
C ALA A 86 -8.07 3.34 15.24
N VAL A 87 -7.02 4.05 14.80
CA VAL A 87 -6.55 5.30 15.43
C VAL A 87 -7.65 6.38 15.37
N LEU A 88 -8.23 6.60 14.19
CA LEU A 88 -9.28 7.61 13.98
C LEU A 88 -10.58 7.29 14.73
N THR A 89 -10.90 6.01 14.89
CA THR A 89 -12.06 5.56 15.66
C THR A 89 -11.90 5.88 17.14
N ARG A 90 -10.73 5.60 17.73
CA ARG A 90 -10.42 5.98 19.11
C ARG A 90 -10.47 7.49 19.31
N TYR A 91 -10.00 8.27 18.34
CA TYR A 91 -10.13 9.73 18.37
C TYR A 91 -11.58 10.19 18.36
N THR A 92 -12.39 9.67 17.43
CA THR A 92 -13.80 10.04 17.27
C THR A 92 -14.60 9.71 18.53
N ASN A 93 -14.28 8.58 19.16
CA ASN A 93 -14.87 8.15 20.43
C ASN A 93 -14.31 8.91 21.65
N ARG A 94 -13.45 9.92 21.44
CA ARG A 94 -12.78 10.71 22.48
C ARG A 94 -11.97 9.87 23.47
N ALA A 95 -11.52 8.68 23.06
CA ALA A 95 -10.70 7.78 23.86
C ALA A 95 -9.24 8.24 23.94
N ILE A 96 -8.80 9.07 22.98
CA ILE A 96 -7.46 9.66 22.91
C ILE A 96 -7.54 11.14 22.52
N THR A 97 -6.56 11.91 22.97
CA THR A 97 -6.42 13.35 22.68
C THR A 97 -5.89 13.60 21.26
N THR A 98 -6.11 14.80 20.72
CA THR A 98 -5.55 15.19 19.40
C THR A 98 -4.03 15.02 19.33
N ALA A 99 -3.30 15.28 20.42
CA ALA A 99 -1.86 15.09 20.47
C ALA A 99 -1.47 13.60 20.35
N GLN A 100 -2.17 12.71 21.07
CA GLN A 100 -1.95 11.26 20.99
C GLN A 100 -2.27 10.70 19.59
N VAL A 101 -3.33 11.20 18.95
CA VAL A 101 -3.67 10.78 17.58
C VAL A 101 -2.58 11.17 16.60
N ILE A 102 -2.08 12.40 16.69
CA ILE A 102 -0.97 12.86 15.83
C ILE A 102 0.25 11.97 16.01
N GLU A 103 0.60 11.62 17.24
CA GLU A 103 1.71 10.72 17.56
C GLU A 103 1.50 9.32 16.95
N GLU A 104 0.31 8.73 17.09
CA GLU A 104 -0.01 7.43 16.49
C GLU A 104 0.01 7.45 14.96
N LEU A 105 -0.47 8.53 14.34
CA LEU A 105 -0.42 8.71 12.88
C LEU A 105 1.02 8.89 12.38
N ILE A 106 1.89 9.56 13.13
CA ILE A 106 3.33 9.62 12.84
C ILE A 106 3.97 8.24 12.97
N GLY A 107 3.58 7.45 13.98
CA GLY A 107 4.00 6.05 14.11
C GLY A 107 3.59 5.19 12.90
N LEU A 108 2.36 5.37 12.41
CA LEU A 108 1.90 4.71 11.20
C LEU A 108 2.67 5.17 9.96
N ALA A 109 2.96 6.47 9.82
CA ALA A 109 3.79 7.00 8.74
C ALA A 109 5.18 6.33 8.71
N ARG A 110 5.82 6.17 9.87
CA ARG A 110 7.11 5.47 9.98
C ARG A 110 6.99 4.02 9.56
N THR A 111 5.97 3.31 10.05
CA THR A 111 5.71 1.90 9.67
C THR A 111 5.56 1.74 8.15
N ILE A 112 4.85 2.65 7.49
CA ILE A 112 4.67 2.64 6.03
C ILE A 112 6.00 2.86 5.31
N ARG A 113 6.81 3.82 5.78
CA ARG A 113 8.15 4.08 5.23
C ARG A 113 9.06 2.86 5.38
N ASP A 114 9.11 2.27 6.57
CA ASP A 114 10.01 1.14 6.85
C ASP A 114 9.61 -0.12 6.07
N ALA A 115 8.32 -0.25 5.72
CA ALA A 115 7.87 -1.29 4.81
C ALA A 115 8.45 -1.17 3.39
N VAL A 116 8.84 0.03 2.94
CA VAL A 116 9.57 0.21 1.66
C VAL A 116 10.95 -0.44 1.75
N HIS A 117 11.66 -0.25 2.86
CA HIS A 117 13.01 -0.75 3.05
C HIS A 117 13.07 -2.28 3.28
N ARG A 118 12.01 -2.88 3.82
CA ARG A 118 11.95 -4.32 4.11
C ARG A 118 12.15 -5.23 2.88
N GLY A 119 11.82 -4.77 1.68
CA GLY A 119 12.10 -5.52 0.45
C GLY A 119 13.59 -5.86 0.31
N GLU A 120 14.46 -4.92 0.71
CA GLU A 120 15.91 -5.06 0.61
C GLU A 120 16.48 -6.15 1.54
N GLU A 121 15.86 -6.37 2.70
CA GLU A 121 16.35 -7.32 3.72
C GLU A 121 15.91 -8.76 3.47
N THR A 122 14.78 -8.97 2.80
CA THR A 122 14.19 -10.31 2.60
C THR A 122 14.79 -11.06 1.40
N GLY A 123 15.54 -10.37 0.55
CA GLY A 123 16.05 -10.91 -0.72
C GLY A 123 14.96 -11.16 -1.77
N LEU A 124 13.72 -10.73 -1.49
CA LEU A 124 12.60 -10.75 -2.44
C LEU A 124 12.52 -9.38 -3.13
N SER A 125 12.27 -9.40 -4.44
CA SER A 125 11.82 -8.20 -5.13
C SER A 125 10.45 -7.74 -4.60
N GLU A 126 10.09 -6.49 -4.88
CA GLU A 126 8.84 -5.90 -4.43
C GLU A 126 7.61 -6.70 -4.91
N ASP A 127 7.63 -7.19 -6.15
CA ASP A 127 6.58 -8.04 -6.70
C ASP A 127 6.46 -9.38 -5.96
N GLU A 128 7.60 -10.02 -5.69
CA GLU A 128 7.65 -11.29 -4.97
C GLU A 128 7.19 -11.12 -3.52
N LEU A 129 7.57 -10.04 -2.87
CA LEU A 129 7.14 -9.74 -1.51
C LEU A 129 5.60 -9.56 -1.46
N ALA A 130 5.00 -8.92 -2.46
CA ALA A 130 3.56 -8.77 -2.54
C ALA A 130 2.84 -10.11 -2.75
N PHE A 131 3.37 -11.00 -3.59
CA PHE A 131 2.82 -12.35 -3.73
C PHE A 131 3.02 -13.19 -2.46
N TYR A 132 4.19 -13.08 -1.83
CA TYR A 132 4.46 -13.74 -0.55
C TYR A 132 3.42 -13.31 0.50
N ASP A 133 3.20 -12.00 0.67
CA ASP A 133 2.22 -11.48 1.63
C ASP A 133 0.79 -11.93 1.30
N ALA A 134 0.43 -12.02 0.00
CA ALA A 134 -0.87 -12.54 -0.44
C ALA A 134 -1.08 -14.04 -0.14
N LEU A 135 -0.01 -14.83 -0.19
CA LEU A 135 -0.06 -16.24 0.22
C LEU A 135 -0.11 -16.37 1.73
N ALA A 136 0.74 -15.61 2.43
CA ALA A 136 0.83 -15.61 3.86
C ALA A 136 -0.38 -14.93 4.54
N SER A 137 -1.30 -14.27 3.83
CA SER A 137 -2.46 -13.62 4.46
C SER A 137 -3.48 -14.61 5.03
N ASN A 138 -3.38 -15.90 4.69
CA ASN A 138 -4.29 -16.94 5.16
C ASN A 138 -3.66 -17.70 6.33
N GLU A 139 -4.40 -17.83 7.43
CA GLU A 139 -3.93 -18.47 8.67
C GLU A 139 -3.56 -19.95 8.44
N SER A 140 -4.41 -20.73 7.79
CA SER A 140 -4.12 -22.14 7.48
C SER A 140 -2.88 -22.33 6.61
N ALA A 141 -2.57 -21.36 5.74
CA ALA A 141 -1.34 -21.39 4.94
C ALA A 141 -0.09 -21.17 5.81
N ARG A 142 -0.13 -20.28 6.81
CA ARG A 142 0.98 -20.07 7.74
C ARG A 142 1.24 -21.27 8.65
N GLU A 143 0.19 -22.00 9.00
CA GLU A 143 0.30 -23.18 9.86
C GLU A 143 0.86 -24.39 9.12
N VAL A 144 0.46 -24.57 7.86
CA VAL A 144 0.74 -25.80 7.09
C VAL A 144 1.95 -25.64 6.16
N ILE A 145 2.22 -24.44 5.67
CA ILE A 145 3.26 -24.18 4.67
C ILE A 145 4.44 -23.48 5.33
N ALA A 146 5.63 -24.09 5.23
CA ALA A 146 6.86 -23.49 5.69
C ALA A 146 7.17 -22.18 4.93
N ASP A 147 7.77 -21.21 5.64
CA ASP A 147 8.13 -19.90 5.09
C ASP A 147 8.94 -19.99 3.79
N ASP A 148 9.98 -20.82 3.77
CA ASP A 148 10.81 -21.06 2.57
C ASP A 148 9.98 -21.53 1.37
N THR A 149 8.91 -22.30 1.60
CA THR A 149 8.02 -22.77 0.55
C THR A 149 7.15 -21.62 0.03
N LEU A 150 6.61 -20.77 0.92
CA LEU A 150 5.86 -19.57 0.51
C LEU A 150 6.72 -18.64 -0.35
N ARG A 151 7.99 -18.43 0.04
CA ARG A 151 8.94 -17.63 -0.74
C ARG A 151 9.21 -18.23 -2.12
N ARG A 152 9.38 -19.56 -2.22
CA ARG A 152 9.53 -20.25 -3.52
C ARG A 152 8.30 -20.12 -4.40
N ILE A 153 7.10 -20.25 -3.82
CA ILE A 153 5.85 -20.03 -4.57
C ILE A 153 5.79 -18.59 -5.07
N ALA A 154 6.13 -17.60 -4.23
CA ALA A 154 6.11 -16.19 -4.59
C ALA A 154 7.08 -15.87 -5.75
N HIS A 155 8.31 -16.40 -5.71
CA HIS A 155 9.28 -16.29 -6.79
C HIS A 155 8.74 -16.90 -8.10
N GLU A 156 8.24 -18.13 -8.05
CA GLU A 156 7.70 -18.82 -9.23
C GLU A 156 6.41 -18.14 -9.76
N LEU A 157 5.62 -17.51 -8.89
CA LEU A 157 4.47 -16.68 -9.28
C LEU A 157 4.92 -15.43 -10.02
N ALA A 158 5.88 -14.68 -9.47
CA ALA A 158 6.39 -13.47 -10.08
C ALA A 158 6.92 -13.73 -11.50
N ASP A 159 7.72 -14.78 -11.67
CA ASP A 159 8.23 -15.19 -12.98
C ASP A 159 7.11 -15.54 -13.97
N ARG A 160 6.15 -16.37 -13.54
CA ARG A 160 5.03 -16.83 -14.39
C ARG A 160 4.10 -15.67 -14.76
N ILE A 161 3.87 -14.73 -13.85
CA ILE A 161 2.99 -13.59 -14.05
C ILE A 161 3.68 -12.56 -14.93
N LYS A 162 4.96 -12.25 -14.69
CA LYS A 162 5.75 -11.33 -15.53
C LYS A 162 5.86 -11.81 -16.98
N ALA A 163 6.04 -13.11 -17.19
CA ALA A 163 6.02 -13.71 -18.53
C ALA A 163 4.64 -13.60 -19.23
N LYS A 164 3.56 -13.40 -18.47
CA LYS A 164 2.19 -13.21 -18.95
C LYS A 164 1.76 -11.74 -18.97
N ALA A 165 2.43 -10.86 -18.25
CA ALA A 165 2.11 -9.43 -18.17
C ALA A 165 2.40 -8.66 -19.47
N THR A 166 3.17 -9.26 -20.39
CA THR A 166 3.30 -8.83 -21.79
C THR A 166 2.04 -9.05 -22.63
N LEU A 167 1.03 -9.75 -22.09
CA LEU A 167 -0.26 -9.91 -22.75
C LEU A 167 -1.05 -8.61 -22.69
N ASP A 168 -1.69 -8.30 -23.82
CA ASP A 168 -2.58 -7.17 -23.94
C ASP A 168 -3.78 -7.35 -23.00
N TRP A 169 -3.79 -6.56 -21.92
CA TRP A 169 -4.86 -6.54 -20.90
C TRP A 169 -6.22 -6.11 -21.47
N THR A 170 -6.30 -5.80 -22.77
CA THR A 170 -7.55 -5.64 -23.53
C THR A 170 -8.48 -6.85 -23.45
N GLN A 171 -7.97 -8.06 -23.17
CA GLN A 171 -8.77 -9.28 -22.94
C GLN A 171 -8.74 -9.76 -21.47
N ARG A 172 -9.12 -8.87 -20.53
CA ARG A 172 -9.05 -9.12 -19.06
C ARG A 172 -9.60 -10.49 -18.63
N ASP A 173 -10.74 -10.92 -19.15
CA ASP A 173 -11.39 -12.16 -18.71
C ASP A 173 -10.59 -13.43 -19.08
N THR A 174 -10.03 -13.48 -20.29
CA THR A 174 -9.23 -14.62 -20.75
C THR A 174 -7.91 -14.71 -20.00
N VAL A 175 -7.23 -13.57 -19.82
CA VAL A 175 -5.98 -13.47 -19.05
C VAL A 175 -6.23 -13.89 -17.59
N ARG A 176 -7.29 -13.37 -16.96
CA ARG A 176 -7.67 -13.71 -15.58
C ARG A 176 -7.96 -15.21 -15.42
N ALA A 177 -8.67 -15.83 -16.36
CA ALA A 177 -8.96 -17.27 -16.30
C ALA A 177 -7.70 -18.12 -16.40
N ASP A 178 -6.77 -17.75 -17.29
CA ASP A 178 -5.49 -18.47 -17.43
C ASP A 178 -4.56 -18.27 -16.24
N MET A 179 -4.49 -17.04 -15.69
CA MET A 179 -3.78 -16.76 -14.44
C MET A 179 -4.34 -17.59 -13.30
N ARG A 180 -5.67 -17.61 -13.12
CA ARG A 180 -6.33 -18.44 -12.10
C ARG A 180 -5.94 -19.91 -12.21
N ARG A 181 -5.96 -20.48 -13.42
CA ARG A 181 -5.52 -21.87 -13.65
C ARG A 181 -4.04 -22.07 -13.33
N THR A 182 -3.20 -21.10 -13.66
CA THR A 182 -1.75 -21.16 -13.40
C THR A 182 -1.45 -21.11 -11.92
N VAL A 183 -2.02 -20.13 -11.20
CA VAL A 183 -1.88 -19.95 -9.75
C VAL A 183 -2.40 -21.19 -9.02
N ARG A 184 -3.62 -21.67 -9.30
CA ARG A 184 -4.16 -22.85 -8.61
C ARG A 184 -3.28 -24.10 -8.79
N ARG A 185 -2.77 -24.36 -10.01
CA ARG A 185 -1.85 -25.49 -10.26
C ARG A 185 -0.55 -25.35 -9.47
N LEU A 186 -0.02 -24.14 -9.36
CA LEU A 186 1.19 -23.86 -8.61
C LEU A 186 0.97 -24.10 -7.10
N LEU A 187 -0.11 -23.54 -6.54
CA LEU A 187 -0.46 -23.74 -5.13
C LEU A 187 -0.63 -25.23 -4.80
N ALA A 188 -1.32 -25.99 -5.65
CA ALA A 188 -1.50 -27.43 -5.47
C ALA A 188 -0.17 -28.20 -5.53
N LYS A 189 0.76 -27.82 -6.43
CA LYS A 189 2.09 -28.43 -6.55
C LYS A 189 2.89 -28.34 -5.24
N TYR A 190 2.73 -27.24 -4.50
CA TYR A 190 3.43 -26.99 -3.24
C TYR A 190 2.63 -27.40 -1.99
N GLY A 191 1.49 -28.07 -2.16
CA GLY A 191 0.68 -28.56 -1.04
C GLY A 191 -0.09 -27.47 -0.29
N TYR A 192 -0.33 -26.32 -0.91
CA TYR A 192 -1.07 -25.22 -0.30
C TYR A 192 -2.48 -25.67 0.12
N PRO A 193 -2.96 -25.28 1.33
CA PRO A 193 -4.22 -25.76 1.88
C PRO A 193 -5.42 -25.43 0.97
N PRO A 194 -6.29 -26.40 0.65
CA PRO A 194 -7.37 -26.24 -0.33
C PRO A 194 -8.46 -25.25 0.14
N ASP A 195 -8.67 -25.11 1.45
CA ASP A 195 -9.57 -24.15 2.08
C ASP A 195 -9.13 -22.69 1.85
N ALA A 196 -7.82 -22.43 1.87
CA ALA A 196 -7.26 -21.09 1.63
C ALA A 196 -6.88 -20.82 0.17
N GLN A 197 -6.85 -21.86 -0.67
CA GLN A 197 -6.34 -21.79 -2.04
C GLN A 197 -7.12 -20.80 -2.90
N GLU A 198 -8.45 -20.74 -2.76
CA GLU A 198 -9.28 -19.84 -3.57
C GLU A 198 -9.06 -18.38 -3.22
N ALA A 199 -9.06 -18.05 -1.92
CA ALA A 199 -8.82 -16.69 -1.44
C ALA A 199 -7.42 -16.19 -1.86
N ALA A 200 -6.39 -17.01 -1.64
CA ALA A 200 -5.02 -16.71 -2.07
C ALA A 200 -4.94 -16.49 -3.59
N THR A 201 -5.62 -17.33 -4.37
CA THR A 201 -5.64 -17.20 -5.84
C THR A 201 -6.24 -15.87 -6.29
N GLN A 202 -7.39 -15.48 -5.73
CA GLN A 202 -8.03 -14.21 -6.10
C GLN A 202 -7.17 -13.02 -5.71
N LEU A 203 -6.52 -13.07 -4.55
CA LEU A 203 -5.66 -12.00 -4.05
C LEU A 203 -4.40 -11.83 -4.91
N VAL A 204 -3.74 -12.93 -5.29
CA VAL A 204 -2.59 -12.93 -6.21
C VAL A 204 -2.96 -12.34 -7.58
N ILE A 205 -4.12 -12.73 -8.13
CA ILE A 205 -4.60 -12.17 -9.40
C ILE A 205 -4.85 -10.68 -9.28
N ARG A 206 -5.53 -10.24 -8.22
CA ARG A 206 -5.80 -8.83 -7.98
C ARG A 206 -4.52 -8.02 -7.84
N GLN A 207 -3.52 -8.55 -7.12
CA GLN A 207 -2.21 -7.93 -6.99
C GLN A 207 -1.54 -7.73 -8.34
N ALA A 208 -1.54 -8.78 -9.18
CA ALA A 208 -0.95 -8.71 -10.51
C ALA A 208 -1.68 -7.74 -11.46
N GLU A 209 -3.00 -7.61 -11.34
CA GLU A 209 -3.78 -6.61 -12.09
C GLU A 209 -3.37 -5.19 -11.74
N LEU A 210 -3.21 -4.89 -10.44
CA LEU A 210 -2.78 -3.56 -10.00
C LEU A 210 -1.35 -3.23 -10.42
N MET A 211 -0.44 -4.22 -10.38
CA MET A 211 0.93 -4.07 -10.87
C MET A 211 0.93 -3.72 -12.36
N ALA A 212 0.11 -4.40 -13.17
CA ALA A 212 0.01 -4.12 -14.59
C ALA A 212 -0.58 -2.74 -14.91
N GLU A 213 -1.60 -2.29 -14.17
CA GLU A 213 -2.20 -0.95 -14.32
C GLU A 213 -1.20 0.17 -13.97
N GLY A 214 -0.24 -0.09 -13.07
CA GLY A 214 0.84 0.82 -12.72
C GLY A 214 1.90 1.00 -13.80
N VAL A 215 2.12 0.01 -14.68
CA VAL A 215 3.10 0.06 -15.78
C VAL A 215 2.58 0.84 -16.99
N VAL A 216 1.25 0.95 -17.12
CA VAL A 216 0.57 1.59 -18.28
C VAL A 216 0.21 3.06 -18.02
N SER A 217 0.36 3.55 -16.78
CA SER A 217 0.01 4.93 -16.36
C SER A 217 1.23 5.84 -16.32
#